data_AF-A0A7Y3J5E9-F1
#
_entry.id   AF-A0A7Y3J5E9-F1
#
_cell.length_a   1.000
_cell.length_b   1.000
_cell.length_c   1.000
_cell.angle_alpha   90.00
_cell.angle_beta   90.00
_cell.angle_gamma   90.00
#
_symmetry.space_group_name_H-M   'P 1'
#
loop_
_entity.id
_entity.type
_entity.pdbx_description
1 polymer ?
#
loop_
_entity_poly.entity_id
_entity_poly.type
_entity_poly.pdbx_seq_one_letter_code
_entity_poly.pdbx_strand_id
1 'polypeptide(L)'
;MTAASAAVIDGNIIFPGSDKPAVTVYVYAPEQARLRSALVRRDQPGFRIVVPPGRYVVFAAPSAPGAPDVYGAYTHCSGGASPQDAVNCADHSLRHVVVDARTQHGKVTVDDWYLSDTDADALDRIRGVSATPGPQPEGAPRFSEYPMATGATGPAFAPPQTWLSGLGLNHEDRAKLRDNIAAGPNFAGELTVDLARCGRHCRRVLLLDWRDGKVIAPPELGAIDDNLPCRATEAVLFRRDSRLLSVTRMRGGVIATQYFLWDPTAASLTLLAVYPRKQSEFCAIDPP
;
A
#
# COMPACT_ATOMS: atom_id res chain seq x y z
N MET A 1 14.96 -18.53 39.42
CA MET A 1 14.60 -17.86 38.16
C MET A 1 13.12 -18.12 37.90
N THR A 2 12.27 -17.12 38.11
CA THR A 2 10.83 -17.24 37.85
C THR A 2 10.63 -17.23 36.33
N ALA A 3 9.96 -18.25 35.77
CA ALA A 3 9.68 -18.29 34.34
C ALA A 3 8.84 -17.06 33.96
N ALA A 4 9.27 -16.30 32.96
CA ALA A 4 8.49 -15.17 32.46
C ALA A 4 7.16 -15.70 31.92
N SER A 5 6.04 -15.21 32.46
CA SER A 5 4.71 -15.56 31.97
C SER A 5 4.58 -15.13 30.52
N ALA A 6 4.19 -16.04 29.63
CA ALA A 6 3.88 -15.69 28.25
C ALA A 6 2.60 -14.85 28.19
N ALA A 7 2.59 -13.83 27.35
CA ALA A 7 1.42 -13.04 26.97
C ALA A 7 1.14 -13.25 25.47
N VAL A 8 -0.02 -12.79 25.03
CA VAL A 8 -0.48 -12.92 23.64
C VAL A 8 -0.86 -11.56 23.09
N ILE A 9 -0.42 -11.27 21.87
CA ILE A 9 -0.98 -10.20 21.05
C ILE A 9 -1.76 -10.83 19.91
N ASP A 10 -3.05 -10.55 19.83
CA ASP A 10 -3.96 -11.02 18.79
C ASP A 10 -4.78 -9.87 18.21
N GLY A 11 -5.19 -10.02 16.95
CA GLY A 11 -5.80 -8.90 16.26
C GLY A 11 -6.34 -9.22 14.88
N ASN A 12 -7.04 -8.25 14.32
CA ASN A 12 -7.55 -8.28 12.96
C ASN A 12 -6.65 -7.47 12.02
N ILE A 13 -6.74 -7.76 10.72
CA ILE A 13 -6.15 -6.93 9.67
C ILE A 13 -7.26 -6.52 8.72
N ILE A 14 -7.46 -5.22 8.58
CA ILE A 14 -8.45 -4.63 7.66
C ILE A 14 -7.65 -3.98 6.54
N PHE A 15 -7.80 -4.47 5.30
CA PHE A 15 -7.11 -3.95 4.13
C PHE A 15 -8.03 -2.98 3.38
N PRO A 16 -7.53 -1.86 2.81
CA PRO A 16 -8.37 -0.88 2.11
C PRO A 16 -8.97 -1.41 0.80
N GLY A 17 -8.38 -2.45 0.21
CA GLY A 17 -8.89 -3.13 -0.99
C GLY A 17 -9.83 -4.29 -0.69
N SER A 18 -10.61 -4.72 -1.69
CA SER A 18 -11.49 -5.90 -1.61
C SER A 18 -10.73 -7.21 -1.44
N ASP A 19 -9.48 -7.25 -1.93
CA ASP A 19 -8.67 -8.45 -1.99
C ASP A 19 -7.53 -8.31 -0.98
N LYS A 20 -7.64 -9.02 0.14
CA LYS A 20 -6.64 -8.97 1.21
C LYS A 20 -5.43 -9.83 0.85
N PRO A 21 -4.24 -9.26 0.62
CA PRO A 21 -3.07 -10.05 0.28
C PRO A 21 -2.60 -10.91 1.46
N ALA A 22 -1.73 -11.88 1.18
CA ALA A 22 -0.96 -12.52 2.24
C ALA A 22 0.05 -11.50 2.80
N VAL A 23 0.13 -11.43 4.13
CA VAL A 23 0.99 -10.47 4.83
C VAL A 23 1.72 -11.17 5.96
N THR A 24 2.90 -10.66 6.30
CA THR A 24 3.59 -11.02 7.54
C THR A 24 3.27 -9.95 8.56
N VAL A 25 2.68 -10.35 9.69
CA VAL A 25 2.50 -9.46 10.84
C VAL A 25 3.74 -9.54 11.70
N TYR A 26 4.22 -8.39 12.12
CA TYR A 26 5.38 -8.18 12.95
C TYR A 26 4.98 -7.56 14.29
N VAL A 27 5.61 -8.05 15.35
CA VAL A 27 5.47 -7.54 16.72
C VAL A 27 6.87 -7.25 17.23
N TYR A 28 7.20 -5.97 17.33
CA TYR A 28 8.53 -5.48 17.68
C TYR A 28 8.55 -4.93 19.10
N ALA A 29 9.52 -5.36 19.91
CA ALA A 29 9.80 -4.83 21.25
C ALA A 29 10.98 -3.85 21.19
N PRO A 30 10.76 -2.51 21.19
CA PRO A 30 11.83 -1.54 21.02
C PRO A 30 12.91 -1.63 22.10
N GLU A 31 12.51 -1.88 23.35
CA GLU A 31 13.42 -1.95 24.50
C GLU A 31 14.32 -3.19 24.48
N GLN A 32 13.95 -4.22 23.71
CA GLN A 32 14.65 -5.50 23.64
C GLN A 32 15.32 -5.70 22.27
N ALA A 33 15.05 -4.81 21.31
CA ALA A 33 15.37 -5.00 19.90
C ALA A 33 14.97 -6.39 19.38
N ARG A 34 13.80 -6.89 19.81
CA ARG A 34 13.30 -8.23 19.45
C ARG A 34 12.10 -8.13 18.54
N LEU A 35 12.16 -8.82 17.41
CA LEU A 35 11.09 -8.94 16.44
C LEU A 35 10.51 -10.36 16.50
N ARG A 36 9.18 -10.46 16.52
CA ARG A 36 8.45 -11.71 16.30
C ARG A 36 7.50 -11.51 15.13
N SER A 37 7.19 -12.58 14.42
CA SER A 37 6.27 -12.50 13.28
C SER A 37 5.36 -13.70 13.16
N ALA A 38 4.27 -13.51 12.43
CA ALA A 38 3.37 -14.57 11.99
C ALA A 38 2.92 -14.28 10.56
N LEU A 39 2.93 -15.32 9.72
CA LEU A 39 2.34 -15.26 8.40
C LEU A 39 0.81 -15.29 8.50
N VAL A 40 0.16 -14.34 7.86
CA VAL A 40 -1.30 -14.27 7.70
C VAL A 40 -1.62 -14.53 6.26
N ARG A 41 -2.37 -15.62 6.02
CA ARG A 41 -2.74 -16.04 4.67
C ARG A 41 -3.71 -15.05 4.04
N ARG A 42 -3.83 -15.12 2.71
CA ARG A 42 -4.91 -14.43 1.97
C ARG A 42 -6.26 -14.71 2.63
N ASP A 43 -7.06 -13.66 2.79
CA ASP A 43 -8.41 -13.68 3.39
C ASP A 43 -8.48 -14.15 4.87
N GLN A 44 -7.36 -14.47 5.51
CA GLN A 44 -7.35 -14.79 6.93
C GLN A 44 -7.59 -13.50 7.73
N PRO A 45 -8.64 -13.41 8.56
CA PRO A 45 -9.08 -12.13 9.13
C PRO A 45 -8.11 -11.56 10.18
N GLY A 46 -7.36 -12.43 10.88
CA GLY A 46 -6.52 -12.01 12.00
C GLY A 46 -5.30 -12.87 12.25
N PHE A 47 -4.59 -12.55 13.32
CA PHE A 47 -3.33 -13.16 13.72
C PHE A 47 -3.25 -13.35 15.23
N ARG A 48 -2.26 -14.14 15.67
CA ARG A 48 -1.94 -14.38 17.08
C ARG A 48 -0.44 -14.61 17.22
N ILE A 49 0.23 -13.85 18.08
CA ILE A 49 1.67 -13.95 18.34
C ILE A 49 1.90 -13.99 19.86
N VAL A 50 2.68 -14.96 20.33
CA VAL A 50 3.06 -15.10 21.74
C VAL A 50 4.30 -14.25 22.02
N VAL A 51 4.23 -13.42 23.06
CA VAL A 51 5.26 -12.44 23.45
C VAL A 51 5.54 -12.49 24.95
N PRO A 52 6.73 -12.10 25.44
CA PRO A 52 6.91 -11.82 26.85
C PRO A 52 6.15 -10.54 27.29
N PRO A 53 6.06 -10.24 28.59
CA PRO A 53 5.62 -8.93 29.06
C PRO A 53 6.50 -7.82 28.47
N GLY A 54 5.89 -6.71 28.08
CA GLY A 54 6.59 -5.58 27.49
C GLY A 54 5.69 -4.65 26.69
N ARG A 55 6.35 -3.73 26.00
CA ARG A 55 5.74 -2.73 25.14
C ARG A 55 6.13 -2.99 23.68
N TYR A 56 5.13 -3.00 22.80
CA TYR A 56 5.28 -3.51 21.43
C TYR A 56 4.71 -2.55 20.39
N VAL A 57 5.35 -2.51 19.23
CA VAL A 57 4.81 -1.95 17.98
C VAL A 57 4.31 -3.12 17.13
N VAL A 58 3.13 -2.97 16.52
CA VAL A 58 2.52 -4.01 15.68
C VAL A 58 2.24 -3.47 14.29
N PHE A 59 2.73 -4.17 13.28
CA PHE A 59 2.57 -3.78 11.87
C PHE A 59 2.56 -4.99 10.96
N ALA A 60 2.18 -4.81 9.71
CA ALA A 60 2.10 -5.82 8.68
C ALA A 60 2.77 -5.31 7.41
N ALA A 61 3.45 -6.21 6.71
CA ALA A 61 3.98 -5.97 5.38
C ALA A 61 3.57 -7.13 4.45
N PRO A 62 3.37 -6.89 3.15
CA PRO A 62 3.20 -7.95 2.17
C PRO A 62 4.28 -9.03 2.32
N SER A 63 3.85 -10.29 2.41
CA SER A 63 4.77 -11.42 2.53
C SER A 63 5.26 -11.94 1.19
N ALA A 64 4.69 -11.44 0.10
CA ALA A 64 4.96 -11.93 -1.25
C ALA A 64 6.22 -11.22 -1.81
N PRO A 65 7.21 -11.96 -2.34
CA PRO A 65 8.39 -11.37 -2.96
C PRO A 65 8.03 -10.41 -4.08
N GLY A 66 8.73 -9.26 -4.14
CA GLY A 66 8.46 -8.22 -5.13
C GLY A 66 7.14 -7.48 -4.96
N ALA A 67 6.36 -7.79 -3.92
CA ALA A 67 5.24 -6.94 -3.53
C ALA A 67 5.78 -5.56 -3.11
N PRO A 68 5.01 -4.49 -3.34
CA PRO A 68 5.40 -3.16 -2.90
C PRO A 68 5.58 -3.13 -1.38
N ASP A 69 6.53 -2.33 -0.92
CA ASP A 69 6.74 -2.09 0.50
C ASP A 69 5.68 -1.11 1.01
N VAL A 70 4.48 -1.64 1.22
CA VAL A 70 3.34 -0.93 1.80
C VAL A 70 3.13 -1.52 3.18
N TYR A 71 3.02 -0.66 4.18
CA TYR A 71 2.86 -1.06 5.56
C TYR A 71 1.45 -0.80 6.04
N GLY A 72 0.88 -1.78 6.73
CA GLY A 72 -0.26 -1.57 7.62
C GLY A 72 0.24 -1.52 9.05
N ALA A 73 -0.22 -0.62 9.91
CA ALA A 73 0.16 -0.64 11.32
C ALA A 73 -1.02 -0.45 12.28
N TYR A 74 -0.75 -0.74 13.55
CA TYR A 74 -1.58 -0.31 14.67
C TYR A 74 -1.14 1.09 15.11
N THR A 75 -1.96 2.10 14.83
CA THR A 75 -1.64 3.52 15.04
C THR A 75 -2.68 4.20 15.94
N HIS A 76 -2.54 5.51 16.14
CA HIS A 76 -3.56 6.33 16.79
C HIS A 76 -4.86 6.45 15.96
N CYS A 77 -4.83 6.12 14.67
CA CYS A 77 -6.00 6.02 13.79
C CYS A 77 -6.69 4.65 13.83
N SER A 78 -6.05 3.65 14.43
CA SER A 78 -6.58 2.28 14.43
C SER A 78 -7.77 2.08 15.36
N GLY A 79 -8.72 1.25 14.92
CA GLY A 79 -9.91 0.90 15.69
C GLY A 79 -11.10 1.85 15.51
N GLY A 80 -11.07 2.71 14.48
CA GLY A 80 -12.25 3.40 13.98
C GLY A 80 -13.35 2.42 13.55
N ALA A 81 -14.61 2.84 13.60
CA ALA A 81 -15.74 1.98 13.27
C ALA A 81 -15.80 1.68 11.76
N SER A 82 -15.16 2.49 10.93
CA SER A 82 -15.13 2.35 9.47
C SER A 82 -13.74 2.64 8.87
N PRO A 83 -13.42 2.07 7.70
CA PRO A 83 -12.23 2.45 6.92
C PRO A 83 -12.17 3.95 6.58
N GLN A 84 -13.31 4.64 6.51
CA GLN A 84 -13.38 6.08 6.26
C GLN A 84 -12.90 6.92 7.44
N ASP A 85 -13.01 6.40 8.67
CA ASP A 85 -12.46 7.07 9.86
C ASP A 85 -10.94 7.08 9.82
N ALA A 86 -10.31 6.03 9.29
CA ALA A 86 -8.87 5.96 9.11
C ALA A 86 -8.35 6.98 8.08
N VAL A 87 -9.12 7.26 7.02
CA VAL A 87 -8.75 8.25 5.99
C VAL A 87 -8.81 9.69 6.52
N ASN A 88 -9.76 9.99 7.41
CA ASN A 88 -9.94 11.32 8.00
C ASN A 88 -9.10 11.56 9.26
N CYS A 89 -8.30 10.57 9.66
CA CYS A 89 -7.48 10.68 10.84
C CYS A 89 -6.25 11.56 10.57
N ALA A 90 -5.88 12.40 11.54
CA ALA A 90 -4.75 13.32 11.42
C ALA A 90 -3.43 12.77 12.00
N ASP A 91 -3.50 11.73 12.83
CA ASP A 91 -2.37 11.21 13.60
C ASP A 91 -2.14 9.72 13.32
N HIS A 92 -1.34 9.44 12.30
CA HIS A 92 -0.94 8.10 11.89
C HIS A 92 0.27 7.56 12.68
N SER A 93 0.62 8.18 13.82
CA SER A 93 1.79 7.74 14.60
C SER A 93 1.58 6.35 15.19
N LEU A 94 2.67 5.57 15.25
CA LEU A 94 2.66 4.19 15.72
C LEU A 94 2.23 4.10 17.18
N ARG A 95 1.20 3.29 17.47
CA ARG A 95 0.70 3.08 18.82
C ARG A 95 1.35 1.86 19.46
N HIS A 96 1.71 2.00 20.72
CA HIS A 96 2.29 0.91 21.48
C HIS A 96 1.20 0.05 22.15
N VAL A 97 1.37 -1.27 22.07
CA VAL A 97 0.61 -2.27 22.84
C VAL A 97 1.42 -2.64 24.07
N VAL A 98 0.80 -2.60 25.24
CA VAL A 98 1.42 -3.05 26.49
C VAL A 98 0.77 -4.35 26.92
N VAL A 99 1.59 -5.36 27.18
CA VAL A 99 1.17 -6.61 27.82
C VAL A 99 2.03 -6.83 29.06
N ASP A 100 1.39 -7.22 30.16
CA ASP A 100 2.06 -7.42 31.44
C ASP A 100 1.45 -8.60 32.22
N ALA A 101 1.88 -8.80 33.48
CA ALA A 101 1.39 -9.89 34.30
C ALA A 101 -0.13 -9.84 34.58
N ARG A 102 -0.73 -8.65 34.52
CA ARG A 102 -2.18 -8.42 34.69
C ARG A 102 -2.90 -8.41 33.34
N THR A 103 -2.22 -7.93 32.31
CA THR A 103 -2.73 -7.78 30.95
C THR A 103 -2.04 -8.78 30.02
N GLN A 104 -2.42 -10.05 30.15
CA GLN A 104 -1.82 -11.14 29.37
C GLN A 104 -2.24 -11.15 27.89
N HIS A 105 -3.16 -10.26 27.50
CA HIS A 105 -3.74 -10.20 26.16
C HIS A 105 -3.76 -8.76 25.64
N GLY A 106 -3.04 -8.51 24.54
CA GLY A 106 -3.09 -7.27 23.80
C GLY A 106 -3.93 -7.44 22.53
N LYS A 107 -5.06 -6.73 22.44
CA LYS A 107 -5.89 -6.71 21.22
C LYS A 107 -5.52 -5.53 20.33
N VAL A 108 -5.34 -5.81 19.03
CA VAL A 108 -5.00 -4.79 18.03
C VAL A 108 -5.80 -4.96 16.74
N THR A 109 -5.92 -3.88 15.98
CA THR A 109 -6.38 -3.91 14.60
C THR A 109 -5.31 -3.24 13.74
N VAL A 110 -4.83 -3.94 12.71
CA VAL A 110 -3.93 -3.37 11.71
C VAL A 110 -4.78 -2.93 10.53
N ASP A 111 -5.11 -1.65 10.49
CA ASP A 111 -6.05 -1.01 9.56
C ASP A 111 -5.54 0.31 8.99
N ASP A 112 -4.43 0.84 9.51
CA ASP A 112 -3.82 2.06 9.01
C ASP A 112 -2.73 1.73 7.99
N TRP A 113 -3.03 1.96 6.71
CA TRP A 113 -2.13 1.72 5.57
C TRP A 113 -1.55 3.00 4.99
N TYR A 114 -1.67 4.12 5.72
CA TYR A 114 -1.30 5.47 5.29
C TYR A 114 -0.20 6.05 6.18
N LEU A 115 0.81 5.24 6.50
CA LEU A 115 1.92 5.64 7.37
C LEU A 115 2.78 6.73 6.72
N SER A 116 3.39 7.58 7.56
CA SER A 116 4.40 8.54 7.11
C SER A 116 5.68 7.84 6.64
N ASP A 117 6.47 8.50 5.79
CA ASP A 117 7.80 7.99 5.38
C ASP A 117 8.70 7.71 6.59
N THR A 118 8.65 8.57 7.62
CA THR A 118 9.46 8.40 8.83
C THR A 118 9.10 7.12 9.56
N ASP A 119 7.82 6.78 9.60
CA ASP A 119 7.34 5.53 10.20
C ASP A 119 7.66 4.33 9.32
N ALA A 120 7.39 4.40 8.01
CA ALA A 120 7.71 3.33 7.07
C ALA A 120 9.21 2.98 7.09
N ASP A 121 10.09 3.99 7.05
CA ASP A 121 11.53 3.81 7.16
C ASP A 121 11.94 3.21 8.53
N ALA A 122 11.22 3.57 9.60
CA ALA A 122 11.43 2.96 10.90
C ALA A 122 11.04 1.48 10.90
N LEU A 123 9.96 1.11 10.21
CA LEU A 123 9.52 -0.29 10.06
C LEU A 123 10.49 -1.09 9.19
N ASP A 124 11.05 -0.53 8.13
CA ASP A 124 12.13 -1.14 7.34
C ASP A 124 13.35 -1.48 8.21
N ARG A 125 13.83 -0.49 8.98
CA ARG A 125 14.95 -0.67 9.91
C ARG A 125 14.65 -1.76 10.94
N ILE A 126 13.42 -1.79 11.48
CA ILE A 126 12.97 -2.81 12.44
C ILE A 126 12.99 -4.21 11.81
N ARG A 127 12.56 -4.35 10.56
CA ARG A 127 12.57 -5.65 9.85
C ARG A 127 13.98 -6.14 9.53
N GLY A 128 15.00 -5.30 9.72
CA GLY A 128 16.36 -5.59 9.24
C GLY A 128 16.41 -5.63 7.71
N VAL A 129 15.42 -5.05 7.03
CA VAL A 129 15.52 -4.72 5.62
C VAL A 129 16.45 -3.52 5.59
N SER A 130 17.75 -3.78 5.50
CA SER A 130 18.70 -2.72 5.19
C SER A 130 18.17 -1.96 3.97
N ALA A 131 18.41 -0.64 3.89
CA ALA A 131 18.14 0.13 2.67
C ALA A 131 18.87 -0.46 1.42
N THR A 132 19.70 -1.48 1.61
CA THR A 132 20.18 -2.38 0.58
C THR A 132 19.01 -2.98 -0.22
N PRO A 133 19.01 -2.89 -1.56
CA PRO A 133 18.04 -3.51 -2.46
C PRO A 133 17.71 -4.97 -2.06
N GLY A 134 16.45 -5.27 -1.74
CA GLY A 134 15.97 -6.65 -1.63
C GLY A 134 15.92 -7.33 -3.02
N PRO A 135 15.34 -8.54 -3.17
CA PRO A 135 15.28 -9.29 -4.44
C PRO A 135 14.33 -8.68 -5.48
N GLN A 136 13.97 -7.41 -5.34
CA GLN A 136 13.69 -6.61 -6.51
C GLN A 136 14.94 -6.69 -7.41
N PRO A 137 14.81 -6.92 -8.72
CA PRO A 137 15.96 -6.97 -9.62
C PRO A 137 16.86 -5.77 -9.32
N GLU A 138 18.12 -6.06 -8.96
CA GLU A 138 19.06 -5.10 -8.39
C GLU A 138 18.96 -3.75 -9.13
N GLY A 139 18.44 -2.74 -8.43
CA GLY A 139 18.23 -1.40 -8.98
C GLY A 139 16.79 -1.01 -9.34
N ALA A 140 15.77 -1.82 -9.04
CA ALA A 140 14.39 -1.40 -9.23
C ALA A 140 14.07 -0.14 -8.39
N PRO A 141 13.49 0.92 -9.00
CA PRO A 141 13.09 2.13 -8.31
C PRO A 141 12.20 1.86 -7.10
N ARG A 142 12.52 2.50 -5.97
CA ARG A 142 11.70 2.47 -4.74
C ARG A 142 10.89 3.74 -4.62
N PHE A 143 9.70 3.65 -4.03
CA PHE A 143 8.83 4.83 -3.87
C PHE A 143 9.50 5.95 -3.05
N SER A 144 10.27 5.59 -2.01
CA SER A 144 10.99 6.53 -1.14
C SER A 144 12.14 7.27 -1.84
N GLU A 145 12.61 6.80 -3.00
CA GLU A 145 13.63 7.50 -3.79
C GLU A 145 13.05 8.69 -4.58
N TYR A 146 11.72 8.75 -4.72
CA TYR A 146 11.02 9.77 -5.50
C TYR A 146 9.95 10.47 -4.67
N PRO A 147 10.33 11.13 -3.55
CA PRO A 147 9.36 11.74 -2.65
C PRO A 147 8.59 12.86 -3.36
N MET A 148 7.37 13.07 -2.88
CA MET A 148 6.50 14.18 -3.21
C MET A 148 5.97 14.78 -1.92
N ALA A 149 6.01 16.10 -1.81
CA ALA A 149 5.37 16.78 -0.69
C ALA A 149 3.86 16.48 -0.73
N THR A 150 3.34 15.88 0.33
CA THR A 150 1.91 15.83 0.57
C THR A 150 1.54 17.21 1.11
N GLY A 151 1.06 18.09 0.22
CA GLY A 151 0.53 19.38 0.66
C GLY A 151 -0.50 19.11 1.77
N ALA A 152 -0.40 19.86 2.88
CA ALA A 152 -1.48 19.91 3.86
C ALA A 152 -2.74 20.23 3.07
N THR A 153 -3.71 19.32 3.11
CA THR A 153 -4.98 19.43 2.40
C THR A 153 -5.46 20.87 2.51
N GLY A 154 -5.27 21.64 1.43
CA GLY A 154 -5.83 22.97 1.31
C GLY A 154 -7.35 22.87 1.49
N PRO A 155 -8.06 24.00 1.66
CA PRO A 155 -9.51 23.99 1.82
C PRO A 155 -10.14 23.05 0.79
N ALA A 156 -10.86 22.04 1.28
CA ALA A 156 -11.32 20.88 0.52
C ALA A 156 -11.77 21.32 -0.88
N PHE A 157 -10.95 21.01 -1.89
CA PHE A 157 -11.31 21.30 -3.28
C PHE A 157 -12.58 20.52 -3.56
N ALA A 158 -13.69 21.25 -3.74
CA ALA A 158 -14.95 20.63 -4.11
C ALA A 158 -14.72 19.91 -5.46
N PRO A 159 -14.90 18.58 -5.54
CA PRO A 159 -14.61 17.86 -6.76
C PRO A 159 -15.53 18.40 -7.85
N PRO A 160 -14.99 18.84 -9.01
CA PRO A 160 -15.84 19.38 -10.05
C PRO A 160 -16.81 18.28 -10.49
N GLN A 161 -18.12 18.49 -10.53
CA GLN A 161 -19.06 17.39 -10.81
C GLN A 161 -19.24 17.10 -12.30
N THR A 162 -18.80 18.00 -13.17
CA THR A 162 -19.19 18.06 -14.60
C THR A 162 -18.24 17.36 -15.57
N TRP A 163 -17.06 16.89 -15.14
CA TRP A 163 -16.01 16.40 -16.06
C TRP A 163 -16.11 14.92 -16.45
N LEU A 164 -16.83 14.10 -15.66
CA LEU A 164 -16.87 12.65 -15.86
C LEU A 164 -17.58 12.20 -17.15
N SER A 165 -18.42 13.06 -17.73
CA SER A 165 -19.24 12.71 -18.90
C SER A 165 -18.43 12.57 -20.20
N GLY A 166 -17.25 13.21 -20.30
CA GLY A 166 -16.41 13.19 -21.50
C GLY A 166 -15.44 12.01 -21.61
N LEU A 167 -15.28 11.23 -20.53
CA LEU A 167 -14.24 10.18 -20.45
C LEU A 167 -14.65 8.86 -21.11
N GLY A 168 -15.90 8.71 -21.56
CA GLY A 168 -16.41 7.44 -22.09
C GLY A 168 -16.42 6.31 -21.07
N LEU A 169 -16.50 6.62 -19.78
CA LEU A 169 -16.56 5.60 -18.72
C LEU A 169 -17.93 4.92 -18.68
N ASN A 170 -17.94 3.61 -18.44
CA ASN A 170 -19.15 2.89 -18.11
C ASN A 170 -19.67 3.32 -16.71
N HIS A 171 -20.87 2.88 -16.35
CA HIS A 171 -21.51 3.25 -15.09
C HIS A 171 -20.68 2.85 -13.86
N GLU A 172 -20.08 1.66 -13.89
CA GLU A 172 -19.31 1.10 -12.78
C GLU A 172 -18.00 1.86 -12.56
N ASP A 173 -17.22 2.09 -13.62
CA ASP A 173 -15.97 2.85 -13.53
C ASP A 173 -16.22 4.31 -13.11
N ARG A 174 -17.36 4.90 -13.51
CA ARG A 174 -17.75 6.24 -13.04
C ARG A 174 -18.08 6.26 -11.55
N ALA A 175 -18.74 5.22 -11.04
CA ALA A 175 -19.04 5.11 -9.61
C ALA A 175 -17.74 4.97 -8.81
N LYS A 176 -16.86 4.04 -9.22
CA LYS A 176 -15.56 3.84 -8.58
C LYS A 176 -14.70 5.11 -8.58
N LEU A 177 -14.65 5.83 -9.70
CA LEU A 177 -13.92 7.09 -9.78
C LEU A 177 -14.49 8.13 -8.80
N ARG A 178 -15.81 8.22 -8.63
CA ARG A 178 -16.43 9.10 -7.63
C ARG A 178 -16.08 8.70 -6.20
N ASP A 179 -16.03 7.41 -5.90
CA ASP A 179 -15.64 6.92 -4.58
C ASP A 179 -14.17 7.27 -4.29
N ASN A 180 -13.28 7.07 -5.26
CA ASN A 180 -11.87 7.45 -5.14
C ASN A 180 -11.68 8.97 -5.04
N ILE A 181 -12.50 9.76 -5.73
CA ILE A 181 -12.54 11.22 -5.56
C ILE A 181 -12.97 11.58 -4.14
N ALA A 182 -14.02 10.95 -3.61
CA ALA A 182 -14.47 11.21 -2.24
C ALA A 182 -13.39 10.86 -1.20
N ALA A 183 -12.52 9.90 -1.49
CA ALA A 183 -11.40 9.49 -0.64
C ALA A 183 -10.19 10.44 -0.66
N GLY A 184 -10.11 11.39 -1.59
CA GLY A 184 -9.00 12.33 -1.69
C GLY A 184 -7.84 11.87 -2.61
N PRO A 185 -6.76 12.68 -2.69
CA PRO A 185 -5.56 12.32 -3.45
C PRO A 185 -4.84 11.12 -2.84
N ASN A 186 -4.35 10.22 -3.68
CA ASN A 186 -3.67 8.98 -3.30
C ASN A 186 -2.33 8.76 -4.03
N PHE A 187 -1.92 9.68 -4.91
CA PHE A 187 -0.68 9.61 -5.69
C PHE A 187 -0.04 10.99 -5.87
N ALA A 188 1.30 11.06 -5.84
CA ALA A 188 2.07 12.26 -6.18
C ALA A 188 1.54 13.58 -5.54
N GLY A 189 1.20 13.50 -4.25
CA GLY A 189 0.73 14.57 -3.38
C GLY A 189 -0.74 14.91 -3.61
N GLU A 190 -1.06 15.27 -4.84
CA GLU A 190 -2.29 15.95 -5.26
C GLU A 190 -3.03 15.23 -6.40
N LEU A 191 -2.64 14.00 -6.74
CA LEU A 191 -3.33 13.22 -7.75
C LEU A 191 -4.15 12.09 -7.11
N THR A 192 -5.24 11.72 -7.78
CA THR A 192 -5.90 10.43 -7.57
C THR A 192 -5.63 9.54 -8.77
N VAL A 193 -5.05 8.36 -8.54
CA VAL A 193 -4.96 7.27 -9.51
C VAL A 193 -6.24 6.44 -9.44
N ASP A 194 -6.84 6.18 -10.60
CA ASP A 194 -7.91 5.18 -10.75
C ASP A 194 -7.69 4.30 -12.00
N LEU A 195 -8.35 3.14 -12.01
CA LEU A 195 -8.31 2.16 -13.10
C LEU A 195 -9.69 2.01 -13.73
N ALA A 196 -9.82 2.47 -14.96
CA ALA A 196 -11.01 2.31 -15.77
C ALA A 196 -10.86 1.15 -16.76
N ARG A 197 -11.96 0.50 -17.11
CA ARG A 197 -11.98 -0.53 -18.17
C ARG A 197 -11.90 0.13 -19.54
N CYS A 198 -11.15 -0.50 -20.44
CA CYS A 198 -11.07 -0.13 -21.87
C CYS A 198 -11.50 -1.25 -22.82
N GLY A 199 -12.02 -2.35 -22.28
CA GLY A 199 -12.41 -3.54 -23.03
C GLY A 199 -12.35 -4.78 -22.15
N ARG A 200 -12.47 -5.97 -22.77
CA ARG A 200 -12.29 -7.24 -22.07
C ARG A 200 -10.80 -7.40 -21.72
N HIS A 201 -10.53 -7.66 -20.44
CA HIS A 201 -9.18 -7.74 -19.89
C HIS A 201 -8.29 -6.50 -20.08
N CYS A 202 -8.90 -5.33 -20.25
CA CYS A 202 -8.21 -4.09 -20.56
C CYS A 202 -8.51 -3.05 -19.49
N ARG A 203 -7.45 -2.52 -18.89
CA ARG A 203 -7.50 -1.37 -17.97
C ARG A 203 -6.71 -0.20 -18.53
N ARG A 204 -7.08 1.00 -18.14
CA ARG A 204 -6.29 2.22 -18.36
C ARG A 204 -6.21 2.99 -17.05
N VAL A 205 -5.07 3.60 -16.82
CA VAL A 205 -4.87 4.50 -15.68
C VAL A 205 -5.46 5.85 -16.01
N LEU A 206 -6.21 6.40 -15.06
CA LEU A 206 -6.65 7.78 -15.04
C LEU A 206 -5.97 8.47 -13.86
N LEU A 207 -5.39 9.63 -14.11
CA LEU A 207 -4.88 10.52 -13.07
C LEU A 207 -5.81 11.73 -13.00
N LEU A 208 -6.40 11.96 -11.83
CA LEU A 208 -7.13 13.19 -11.54
C LEU A 208 -6.21 14.15 -10.81
N ASP A 209 -6.01 15.35 -11.34
CA ASP A 209 -5.32 16.45 -10.67
C ASP A 209 -6.30 17.23 -9.79
N TRP A 210 -6.03 17.31 -8.49
CA TRP A 210 -6.90 18.01 -7.54
C TRP A 210 -6.80 19.53 -7.60
N ARG A 211 -5.77 20.08 -8.25
CA ARG A 211 -5.59 21.54 -8.37
C ARG A 211 -6.60 22.17 -9.31
N ASP A 212 -6.87 21.50 -10.43
CA ASP A 212 -7.73 22.01 -11.51
C ASP A 212 -8.87 21.06 -11.89
N GLY A 213 -8.92 19.87 -11.29
CA GLY A 213 -9.94 18.84 -11.57
C GLY A 213 -9.75 18.14 -12.91
N LYS A 214 -8.58 18.28 -13.55
CA LYS A 214 -8.32 17.70 -14.86
C LYS A 214 -8.06 16.21 -14.75
N VAL A 215 -8.58 15.45 -15.71
CA VAL A 215 -8.23 14.06 -15.92
C VAL A 215 -7.18 13.94 -16.98
N ILE A 216 -6.15 13.18 -16.65
CA ILE A 216 -5.05 12.85 -17.52
C ILE A 216 -5.10 11.34 -17.71
N ALA A 217 -5.15 10.91 -18.97
CA ALA A 217 -4.95 9.51 -19.34
C ALA A 217 -3.55 9.43 -19.96
N PRO A 218 -2.50 9.07 -19.18
CA PRO A 218 -1.13 9.18 -19.64
C PRO A 218 -0.89 8.27 -20.86
N PRO A 219 -0.57 8.81 -22.04
CA PRO A 219 -0.40 8.01 -23.25
C PRO A 219 0.76 6.99 -23.12
N GLU A 220 1.74 7.27 -22.27
CA GLU A 220 2.92 6.43 -22.03
C GLU A 220 2.56 5.08 -21.41
N LEU A 221 1.46 5.02 -20.65
CA LEU A 221 0.95 3.80 -20.07
C LEU A 221 0.18 2.98 -21.11
N GLY A 222 -0.60 3.65 -21.95
CA GLY A 222 -1.51 3.01 -22.89
C GLY A 222 -2.52 2.09 -22.18
N ALA A 223 -2.99 1.07 -22.89
CA ALA A 223 -3.77 -0.01 -22.29
C ALA A 223 -2.88 -0.96 -21.47
N ILE A 224 -3.39 -1.36 -20.33
CA ILE A 224 -2.84 -2.38 -19.44
C ILE A 224 -3.68 -3.63 -19.63
N ASP A 225 -3.06 -4.72 -20.05
CA ASP A 225 -3.68 -6.04 -20.01
C ASP A 225 -3.78 -6.47 -18.54
N ASP A 226 -5.00 -6.63 -18.04
CA ASP A 226 -5.27 -7.03 -16.65
C ASP A 226 -5.28 -8.56 -16.46
N ASN A 227 -4.96 -9.32 -17.51
CA ASN A 227 -4.82 -10.78 -17.47
C ASN A 227 -3.48 -11.22 -16.87
N LEU A 228 -3.11 -10.66 -15.71
CA LEU A 228 -2.00 -11.17 -14.93
C LEU A 228 -2.37 -12.55 -14.35
N PRO A 229 -1.52 -13.59 -14.51
CA PRO A 229 -1.85 -14.97 -14.12
C PRO A 229 -1.95 -15.16 -12.61
N CYS A 230 -1.47 -14.19 -11.84
CA CYS A 230 -1.51 -14.12 -10.39
C CYS A 230 -1.38 -12.65 -9.98
N ARG A 231 -1.64 -12.31 -8.71
CA ARG A 231 -1.38 -10.98 -8.13
C ARG A 231 -1.93 -9.82 -8.99
N ALA A 232 -3.15 -9.95 -9.50
CA ALA A 232 -3.78 -8.94 -10.37
C ALA A 232 -3.87 -7.55 -9.70
N THR A 233 -3.91 -7.50 -8.37
CA THR A 233 -3.86 -6.27 -7.57
C THR A 233 -2.52 -5.52 -7.66
N GLU A 234 -1.44 -6.18 -8.07
CA GLU A 234 -0.12 -5.56 -8.31
C GLU A 234 0.02 -4.97 -9.72
N ALA A 235 -1.07 -4.96 -10.51
CA ALA A 235 -1.05 -4.39 -11.86
C ALA A 235 -0.67 -2.91 -11.87
N VAL A 236 -1.11 -2.14 -10.86
CA VAL A 236 -0.75 -0.74 -10.70
C VAL A 236 -0.56 -0.43 -9.22
N LEU A 237 0.61 0.11 -8.88
CA LEU A 237 1.03 0.43 -7.52
C LEU A 237 1.52 1.86 -7.46
N PHE A 238 1.10 2.59 -6.45
CA PHE A 238 1.39 4.01 -6.25
C PHE A 238 1.34 4.34 -4.77
N ARG A 239 1.91 5.48 -4.39
CA ARG A 239 1.79 6.07 -3.07
C ARG A 239 1.54 7.57 -3.16
N ARG A 240 0.82 8.12 -2.19
CA ARG A 240 0.49 9.54 -2.15
C ARG A 240 1.74 10.41 -2.01
N ASP A 241 2.71 9.98 -1.24
CA ASP A 241 3.97 10.67 -0.98
C ASP A 241 5.07 10.38 -2.01
N SER A 242 4.75 9.68 -3.11
CA SER A 242 5.73 9.35 -4.14
C SER A 242 5.27 9.79 -5.52
N ARG A 243 6.22 10.27 -6.31
CA ARG A 243 6.05 10.51 -7.75
C ARG A 243 6.19 9.23 -8.57
N LEU A 244 6.60 8.12 -7.95
CA LEU A 244 6.80 6.86 -8.63
C LEU A 244 5.47 6.12 -8.79
N LEU A 245 5.19 5.67 -10.02
CA LEU A 245 4.09 4.79 -10.37
C LEU A 245 4.67 3.49 -10.93
N SER A 246 4.27 2.35 -10.38
CA SER A 246 4.66 1.04 -10.89
C SER A 246 3.48 0.39 -11.61
N VAL A 247 3.73 -0.14 -12.82
CA VAL A 247 2.73 -0.81 -13.64
C VAL A 247 3.26 -2.17 -14.07
N THR A 248 2.57 -3.23 -13.67
CA THR A 248 2.88 -4.61 -14.04
C THR A 248 1.89 -5.10 -15.09
N ARG A 249 2.39 -5.64 -16.20
CA ARG A 249 1.55 -6.17 -17.29
C ARG A 249 2.21 -7.32 -18.03
N MET A 250 1.40 -8.13 -18.69
CA MET A 250 1.89 -9.15 -19.62
C MET A 250 2.17 -8.52 -20.98
N ARG A 251 3.33 -8.84 -21.58
CA ARG A 251 3.67 -8.54 -22.98
C ARG A 251 4.43 -9.72 -23.58
N GLY A 252 3.87 -10.31 -24.64
CA GLY A 252 4.53 -11.40 -25.37
C GLY A 252 4.85 -12.61 -24.49
N GLY A 253 3.98 -12.94 -23.53
CA GLY A 253 4.19 -14.05 -22.59
C GLY A 253 5.17 -13.78 -21.44
N VAL A 254 5.74 -12.58 -21.37
CA VAL A 254 6.60 -12.13 -20.26
C VAL A 254 5.83 -11.15 -19.40
N ILE A 255 6.01 -11.21 -18.08
CA ILE A 255 5.43 -10.23 -17.16
C ILE A 255 6.48 -9.15 -16.94
N ALA A 256 6.17 -7.91 -17.29
CA ALA A 256 7.07 -6.78 -17.13
C ALA A 256 6.48 -5.80 -16.11
N THR A 257 7.29 -5.42 -15.13
CA THR A 257 7.00 -4.30 -14.24
C THR A 257 7.75 -3.07 -14.74
N GLN A 258 7.01 -2.02 -14.99
CA GLN A 258 7.51 -0.75 -15.51
C GLN A 258 7.34 0.32 -14.46
N TYR A 259 8.38 1.13 -14.28
CA TYR A 259 8.41 2.20 -13.29
C TYR A 259 8.37 3.53 -14.02
N PHE A 260 7.42 4.38 -13.64
CA PHE A 260 7.21 5.69 -14.23
C PHE A 260 7.36 6.77 -13.17
N LEU A 261 8.01 7.87 -13.54
CA LEU A 261 8.13 9.05 -12.69
C LEU A 261 7.14 10.11 -13.16
N TRP A 262 6.31 10.59 -12.24
CA TRP A 262 5.45 11.75 -12.46
C TRP A 262 6.25 13.05 -12.45
N ASP A 263 6.13 13.82 -13.54
CA ASP A 263 6.59 15.20 -13.62
C ASP A 263 5.38 16.14 -13.44
N PRO A 264 5.24 16.82 -12.29
CA PRO A 264 4.13 17.73 -12.05
C PRO A 264 4.17 18.99 -12.93
N THR A 265 5.32 19.32 -13.53
CA THR A 265 5.49 20.50 -14.40
C THR A 265 4.96 20.21 -15.79
N ALA A 266 5.32 19.04 -16.33
CA ALA A 266 4.86 18.59 -17.64
C ALA A 266 3.48 17.91 -17.59
N ALA A 267 3.00 17.57 -16.39
CA ALA A 267 1.81 16.77 -16.16
C ALA A 267 1.84 15.45 -16.95
N SER A 268 3.00 14.78 -16.93
CA SER A 268 3.28 13.57 -17.70
C SER A 268 4.07 12.53 -16.90
N LEU A 269 4.09 11.30 -17.42
CA LEU A 269 4.86 10.20 -16.85
C LEU A 269 6.09 9.91 -17.73
N THR A 270 7.26 9.81 -17.10
CA THR A 270 8.50 9.38 -17.77
C THR A 270 8.82 7.95 -17.37
N LEU A 271 9.00 7.05 -18.34
CA LEU A 271 9.45 5.69 -18.06
C LEU A 271 10.89 5.71 -17.52
N LEU A 272 11.08 5.23 -16.30
CA LEU A 272 12.40 5.12 -15.66
C LEU A 272 13.07 3.78 -15.96
N ALA A 273 12.33 2.68 -15.78
CA ALA A 273 12.90 1.34 -15.85
C ALA A 273 11.84 0.29 -16.21
N VAL A 274 12.31 -0.85 -16.73
CA VAL A 274 11.48 -2.00 -17.09
C VAL A 274 12.16 -3.27 -16.59
N TYR A 275 11.41 -4.08 -15.88
CA TYR A 275 11.90 -5.33 -15.28
C TYR A 275 11.06 -6.52 -15.75
N PRO A 276 11.56 -7.30 -16.71
CA PRO A 276 10.92 -8.53 -17.13
C PRO A 276 11.11 -9.63 -16.09
N ARG A 277 10.06 -10.43 -15.89
CA ARG A 277 10.04 -11.62 -15.03
C ARG A 277 9.32 -12.74 -15.76
N LYS A 278 9.78 -13.97 -15.56
CA LYS A 278 9.01 -15.14 -16.01
C LYS A 278 7.74 -15.26 -15.19
N GLN A 279 6.68 -15.82 -15.75
CA GLN A 279 5.45 -16.07 -15.01
C GLN A 279 5.67 -16.90 -13.74
N SER A 280 6.56 -17.90 -13.78
CA SER A 280 6.89 -18.72 -12.60
C SER A 280 7.55 -17.90 -11.49
N GLU A 281 8.39 -16.92 -11.83
CA GLU A 281 9.06 -16.03 -10.87
C GLU A 281 8.07 -15.01 -10.30
N PHE A 282 7.21 -14.44 -11.14
CA PHE A 282 6.18 -13.50 -10.70
C PHE A 282 5.11 -14.17 -9.82
N CYS A 283 4.73 -15.40 -10.16
CA CYS A 283 3.73 -16.16 -9.44
C CYS A 283 4.28 -17.04 -8.32
N ALA A 284 5.61 -17.08 -8.14
CA ALA A 284 6.17 -17.70 -6.96
C ALA A 284 5.60 -16.99 -5.72
N ILE A 285 4.84 -17.75 -4.93
CA ILE A 285 4.72 -17.49 -3.51
C ILE A 285 6.02 -18.08 -3.00
N ASP A 286 7.03 -17.27 -2.67
CA ASP A 286 8.23 -17.88 -2.09
C ASP A 286 7.77 -18.71 -0.89
N PRO A 287 8.16 -20.00 -0.83
CA PRO A 287 7.93 -20.77 0.37
C PRO A 287 8.64 -20.06 1.53
N PRO A 288 8.05 -20.13 2.74
CA PRO A 288 8.49 -19.37 3.92
C PRO A 288 9.98 -19.53 4.26
#